data_AF-A0A2H6ENF0-F1
#
_entry.id   AF-A0A2H6ENF0-F1
#
_cell.length_a   1.000
_cell.length_b   1.000
_cell.length_c   1.000
_cell.angle_alpha   90.00
_cell.angle_beta   90.00
_cell.angle_gamma   90.00
#
_symmetry.space_group_name_H-M   'P 1'
#
loop_
_entity.id
_entity.type
_entity.pdbx_description
1 polymer ?
#
loop_
_entity_poly.entity_id
_entity_poly.type
_entity_poly.pdbx_seq_one_letter_code
_entity_poly.pdbx_strand_id
1 'polypeptide(L)'
;MKSAEISQNKKEIIILLSACVFGLLWGAIYLFFADLHEMTQMFNNTFIFFTAYILDLKVKTKTMGFLFSFIDGFLFGLLFGAVLIRIIRNYLKNELS
;
A
#
# COMPACT_ATOMS: atom_id res chain seq x y z
N MET A 1 -32.56 0.33 -3.15
CA MET A 1 -31.35 0.44 -3.99
C MET A 1 -30.37 1.50 -3.51
N LYS A 2 -30.71 2.80 -3.45
CA LYS A 2 -29.77 3.89 -3.06
C LYS A 2 -28.99 3.69 -1.75
N SER A 3 -29.61 3.13 -0.70
CA SER A 3 -28.93 2.93 0.60
C SER A 3 -27.78 1.90 0.56
N ALA A 4 -27.94 0.83 -0.22
CA ALA A 4 -26.92 -0.20 -0.37
C ALA A 4 -25.71 0.30 -1.18
N GLU A 5 -25.98 1.08 -2.22
CA GLU A 5 -24.97 1.73 -3.07
C GLU A 5 -24.11 2.73 -2.27
N ILE A 6 -24.73 3.56 -1.42
CA ILE A 6 -24.01 4.48 -0.53
C ILE A 6 -23.11 3.74 0.47
N SER A 7 -23.55 2.58 0.99
CA SER A 7 -22.75 1.75 1.91
C SER A 7 -21.55 1.10 1.21
N GLN A 8 -21.71 0.71 -0.06
CA GLN A 8 -20.63 0.14 -0.86
C GLN A 8 -19.57 1.20 -1.18
N ASN A 9 -19.98 2.38 -1.64
CA ASN A 9 -19.07 3.48 -1.97
C ASN A 9 -18.19 3.88 -0.76
N LYS A 10 -18.75 3.88 0.45
CA LYS A 10 -17.98 4.16 1.68
C LYS A 10 -16.86 3.12 1.92
N LYS A 11 -17.12 1.84 1.64
CA LYS A 11 -16.12 0.77 1.81
C LYS A 11 -14.98 0.92 0.81
N GLU A 12 -15.32 1.18 -0.44
CA GLU A 12 -14.35 1.41 -1.51
C GLU A 12 -13.47 2.63 -1.21
N ILE A 13 -14.07 3.72 -0.72
CA ILE A 13 -13.33 4.92 -0.30
C ILE A 13 -12.34 4.59 0.83
N ILE A 14 -12.75 3.83 1.86
CA ILE A 14 -11.85 3.46 2.96
C ILE A 14 -10.68 2.62 2.45
N ILE A 15 -10.93 1.67 1.55
CA ILE A 15 -9.90 0.82 0.94
C ILE A 15 -8.93 1.67 0.12
N LEU A 16 -9.44 2.55 -0.74
CA LEU A 16 -8.62 3.42 -1.59
C LEU A 16 -7.80 4.40 -0.76
N LEU A 17 -8.38 5.01 0.28
CA LEU A 17 -7.66 5.88 1.21
C LEU A 17 -6.55 5.12 1.93
N SER A 18 -6.84 3.90 2.40
CA SER A 18 -5.83 3.05 3.04
C SER A 18 -4.68 2.73 2.07
N ALA A 19 -4.99 2.38 0.83
CA ALA A 19 -4.00 2.13 -0.22
C ALA A 19 -3.14 3.36 -0.51
N CYS A 20 -3.75 4.53 -0.70
CA CYS A 20 -3.02 5.78 -0.94
C CYS A 20 -2.12 6.15 0.24
N VAL A 21 -2.60 6.04 1.48
CA VAL A 21 -1.80 6.36 2.68
C VAL A 21 -0.60 5.43 2.78
N PHE A 22 -0.78 4.12 2.63
CA PHE A 22 0.34 3.18 2.68
C PHE A 22 1.32 3.39 1.52
N GLY A 23 0.83 3.61 0.30
CA GLY A 23 1.69 3.89 -0.85
C GLY A 23 2.54 5.15 -0.65
N LEU A 24 1.94 6.24 -0.16
CA LEU A 24 2.67 7.48 0.14
C LEU A 24 3.67 7.31 1.29
N LEU A 25 3.28 6.64 2.38
CA LEU A 25 4.17 6.38 3.51
C LEU A 25 5.37 5.52 3.08
N TRP A 26 5.15 4.45 2.33
CA TRP A 26 6.23 3.58 1.86
C TRP A 26 7.12 4.30 0.84
N GLY A 27 6.53 5.07 -0.07
CA GLY A 27 7.27 5.93 -0.99
C GLY A 27 8.14 6.97 -0.28
N ALA A 28 7.61 7.61 0.77
CA ALA A 28 8.35 8.57 1.57
C ALA A 28 9.51 7.92 2.36
N ILE A 29 9.27 6.74 2.94
CA ILE A 29 10.32 5.93 3.59
C ILE A 29 11.43 5.62 2.59
N TYR A 30 11.08 5.18 1.39
CA TYR A 30 12.07 4.95 0.34
C TYR A 30 12.88 6.21 0.02
N LEU A 31 12.23 7.35 -0.21
CA LEU A 31 12.93 8.59 -0.55
C LEU A 31 13.91 9.01 0.55
N PHE A 32 13.48 8.91 1.80
CA PHE A 32 14.35 9.16 2.96
C PHE A 32 15.59 8.28 2.94
N PHE A 33 15.43 6.98 2.70
CA PHE A 33 16.57 6.06 2.63
C PHE A 33 17.40 6.26 1.36
N ALA A 34 16.80 6.57 0.21
CA ALA A 34 17.50 6.77 -1.06
C ALA A 34 18.42 8.01 -1.08
N ASP A 35 18.20 8.95 -0.16
CA ASP A 35 19.09 10.09 0.07
C ASP A 35 20.32 9.72 0.91
N LEU A 36 20.29 8.59 1.64
CA LEU A 36 21.44 8.05 2.34
C LEU A 36 22.36 7.30 1.35
N HIS A 37 23.68 7.44 1.54
CA HIS A 37 24.67 6.85 0.63
C HIS A 37 24.44 5.33 0.44
N GLU A 38 24.56 4.88 -0.81
CA GLU A 38 24.49 3.46 -1.26
C GLU A 38 23.16 2.72 -1.04
N MET A 39 22.14 3.33 -0.43
CA MET A 39 20.88 2.65 -0.14
C MET A 39 20.08 2.21 -1.37
N THR A 40 20.24 2.88 -2.51
CA THR A 40 19.62 2.42 -3.78
C THR A 40 20.13 1.03 -4.19
N GLN A 41 21.39 0.68 -3.88
CA GLN A 41 21.89 -0.67 -4.13
C GLN A 41 21.30 -1.68 -3.14
N MET A 42 21.08 -1.27 -1.88
CA MET A 42 20.41 -2.10 -0.88
C MET A 42 18.99 -2.50 -1.32
N PHE A 43 18.23 -1.59 -1.93
CA PHE A 43 16.90 -1.91 -2.49
C PHE A 43 16.94 -2.78 -3.74
N ASN A 44 18.07 -2.92 -4.43
CA ASN A 44 18.21 -3.85 -5.55
C ASN A 44 18.69 -5.24 -5.14
N ASN A 45 19.41 -5.34 -4.02
CA ASN A 45 20.12 -6.57 -3.65
C ASN A 45 19.57 -7.23 -2.39
N THR A 46 19.11 -6.44 -1.42
CA THR A 46 18.73 -6.92 -0.07
C THR A 46 17.25 -6.71 0.22
N PHE A 47 16.70 -5.56 -0.16
CA PHE A 47 15.30 -5.19 0.06
C PHE A 47 14.61 -4.92 -1.27
N ILE A 48 14.53 -5.96 -2.10
CA ILE A 48 13.95 -5.87 -3.44
C ILE A 48 12.46 -5.57 -3.34
N PHE A 49 12.00 -4.50 -3.99
CA PHE A 49 10.58 -4.23 -4.14
C PHE A 49 9.89 -5.41 -4.82
N PHE A 50 8.77 -5.85 -4.27
CA PHE A 50 8.03 -7.01 -4.75
C PHE A 50 7.60 -6.83 -6.20
N THR A 51 7.10 -5.64 -6.56
CA THR A 51 6.73 -5.32 -7.94
C THR A 51 7.92 -5.27 -8.89
N ALA A 52 9.06 -4.72 -8.45
CA ALA A 52 10.28 -4.71 -9.25
C ALA A 52 10.82 -6.14 -9.47
N TYR A 53 10.74 -6.99 -8.44
CA TYR A 53 11.13 -8.40 -8.49
C TYR A 53 10.27 -9.19 -9.49
N ILE A 54 8.94 -9.05 -9.43
CA ILE A 54 8.03 -9.74 -10.38
C ILE A 54 8.29 -9.33 -11.82
N LEU A 55 8.63 -8.05 -12.05
CA LEU A 55 8.86 -7.51 -13.38
C LEU A 55 10.30 -7.69 -13.88
N ASP A 56 11.18 -8.30 -13.07
CA ASP A 56 12.63 -8.44 -13.33
C ASP A 56 13.31 -7.10 -13.67
N LEU A 57 12.93 -6.04 -12.93
CA LEU A 57 13.45 -4.69 -13.11
C LEU A 57 14.38 -4.29 -11.97
N LYS A 58 15.51 -3.66 -12.33
CA LYS A 58 16.42 -3.02 -11.38
C LYS A 58 16.09 -1.54 -11.22
N VAL A 59 16.06 -1.07 -9.98
CA VAL A 59 15.90 0.33 -9.60
C VAL A 59 17.16 1.10 -9.96
N LYS A 60 17.10 1.91 -11.02
CA LYS A 60 18.25 2.73 -11.48
C LYS A 60 18.19 4.17 -10.99
N THR A 61 17.01 4.67 -10.65
CA THR A 61 16.78 6.07 -10.29
C THR A 61 15.90 6.16 -9.04
N LYS A 62 16.02 7.29 -8.32
CA LYS A 62 15.17 7.58 -7.16
C LYS A 62 13.69 7.59 -7.53
N THR A 63 13.33 8.16 -8.67
CA THR A 63 11.94 8.18 -9.14
C THR A 63 11.39 6.77 -9.37
N MET A 64 12.21 5.87 -9.92
CA MET A 64 11.81 4.48 -10.17
C MET A 64 11.62 3.72 -8.86
N GLY A 65 12.50 3.90 -7.88
CA GLY A 65 12.34 3.26 -6.58
C GLY A 65 11.18 3.84 -5.78
N PHE A 66 10.90 5.15 -5.90
CA PHE A 66 9.69 5.75 -5.33
C PHE A 66 8.44 5.13 -5.94
N LEU A 67 8.40 4.97 -7.26
CA LEU A 67 7.25 4.38 -7.95
C LEU A 67 7.01 2.93 -7.49
N PHE A 68 8.05 2.09 -7.46
CA PHE A 68 7.88 0.71 -7.00
C PHE A 68 7.52 0.63 -5.51
N SER A 69 8.15 1.44 -4.67
CA SER A 69 7.78 1.55 -3.26
C SER A 69 6.33 1.99 -3.09
N PHE A 70 5.89 2.99 -3.85
CA PHE A 70 4.50 3.45 -3.82
C PHE A 70 3.55 2.34 -4.24
N ILE A 71 3.83 1.60 -5.31
CA ILE A 71 2.95 0.52 -5.78
C ILE A 71 2.92 -0.62 -4.76
N ASP A 72 4.07 -1.04 -4.24
CA ASP A 72 4.13 -2.08 -3.19
C ASP A 72 3.30 -1.66 -1.98
N GLY A 73 3.53 -0.44 -1.46
CA GLY A 73 2.76 0.12 -0.35
C GLY A 73 1.26 0.21 -0.66
N PHE A 74 0.89 0.60 -1.88
CA PHE A 74 -0.49 0.67 -2.33
C PHE A 74 -1.17 -0.71 -2.31
N LEU A 75 -0.49 -1.74 -2.82
CA LEU A 75 -0.97 -3.12 -2.79
C LEU A 75 -1.17 -3.62 -1.35
N PHE A 76 -0.22 -3.34 -0.45
CA PHE A 76 -0.38 -3.67 0.96
C PHE A 76 -1.54 -2.90 1.62
N GLY A 77 -1.73 -1.63 1.29
CA GLY A 77 -2.84 -0.84 1.81
C GLY A 77 -4.21 -1.28 1.30
N LEU A 78 -4.31 -1.79 0.07
CA LEU A 78 -5.54 -2.44 -0.44
C LEU A 78 -5.90 -3.66 0.42
N LEU A 79 -4.92 -4.54 0.67
CA LEU A 79 -5.11 -5.73 1.51
C LEU A 79 -5.49 -5.35 2.93
N PHE A 80 -4.78 -4.39 3.53
CA PHE A 80 -5.04 -3.91 4.88
C PHE A 80 -6.44 -3.30 5.01
N GLY A 81 -6.84 -2.42 4.08
CA GLY A 81 -8.17 -1.81 4.07
C GLY A 81 -9.29 -2.86 3.97
N ALA A 82 -9.11 -3.89 3.13
CA ALA A 82 -10.07 -4.98 3.02
C ALA A 82 -10.19 -5.80 4.32
N VAL A 83 -9.07 -6.09 4.98
CA VAL A 83 -9.04 -6.77 6.28
C VAL A 83 -9.70 -5.94 7.37
N LEU A 84 -9.42 -4.63 7.42
CA LEU A 84 -9.97 -3.72 8.41
C LEU A 84 -11.51 -3.64 8.33
N ILE A 85 -12.06 -3.56 7.12
CA ILE A 85 -13.51 -3.60 6.90
C ILE A 85 -14.11 -4.94 7.39
N ARG A 86 -13.41 -6.05 7.17
CA ARG A 86 -13.86 -7.37 7.63
C ARG A 86 -13.87 -7.45 9.16
N ILE A 87 -12.84 -6.93 9.82
CA ILE A 87 -12.75 -6.88 11.29
C ILE A 87 -13.88 -6.02 11.85
N ILE A 88 -14.06 -4.79 11.34
CA ILE A 88 -15.12 -3.88 11.80
C ILE A 88 -16.50 -4.53 11.64
N ARG A 89 -16.76 -5.19 10.50
CA ARG A 89 -18.02 -5.88 10.27
C ARG A 89 -18.26 -6.99 11.29
N ASN A 90 -17.24 -7.79 11.59
CA ASN A 90 -17.36 -8.88 12.56
C ASN A 90 -17.57 -8.34 13.98
N TYR A 91 -16.83 -7.29 14.36
CA TYR A 91 -16.97 -6.64 15.66
C TYR A 91 -18.40 -6.12 15.88
N LEU A 92 -18.94 -5.36 14.91
CA LEU A 92 -20.30 -4.84 14.99
C LEU A 92 -21.36 -5.93 15.04
N LYS A 93 -21.14 -7.07 14.34
CA LYS A 93 -22.07 -8.19 14.38
C LYS A 93 -22.14 -8.83 15.76
N ASN A 94 -21.02 -8.92 16.47
CA ASN A 94 -20.95 -9.54 17.80
C ASN A 94 -21.58 -8.66 18.90
N GLU A 95 -21.53 -7.33 18.76
CA GLU A 95 -22.18 -6.39 19.70
C GLU A 95 -23.71 -6.33 19.56
N LEU A 96 -24.24 -6.77 18.42
CA LEU A 96 -25.67 -6.74 18.08
C LEU A 96 -26.38 -8.11 18.25
N SER A 97 -25.65 -9.16 18.62
CA SER A 97 -26.17 -10.52 18.86
C SER A 97 -26.27 -10.82 20.35
#